data_AF-A0A377WFP9-F1
#
_entry.id   AF-A0A377WFP9-F1
#
_cell.length_a   1.000
_cell.length_b   1.000
_cell.length_c   1.000
_cell.angle_alpha   90.00
_cell.angle_beta   90.00
_cell.angle_gamma   90.00
#
_symmetry.space_group_name_H-M   'P 1'
#
loop_
_entity.id
_entity.type
_entity.pdbx_description
1 polymer ?
#
loop_
_entity_poly.entity_id
_entity_poly.type
_entity_poly.pdbx_seq_one_letter_code
_entity_poly.pdbx_strand_id
1 'polypeptide(L)'
;MAQDIHERASSSHIQYQTLRDQFRYSDVMFRFQRMLSMQAQACQKLSRAILLREPYQHDAHFERAFMHLDAALERVRAGGASDEQLNALGYLLNNLRAIDAQLATIESVQTTAPAGSNTETLLADDRLGGLSDIWLRLQRNMSPESALFRHAVRMSLVLCAGYAFIQFTGLQHGYWILLTSLFVCQPNYSATRHRLALRIIGTLVGVAIGLPVLLLVPSVEGQLLLIVLTGVLFFAFRNVQYAHATMFITLLVLLCFNLLGEGF
;
A
#
# COMPACT_ATOMS: atom_id res chain seq x y z
N MET A 1 -3.52 5.60 9.68
CA MET A 1 -3.95 6.75 8.86
C MET A 1 -2.89 7.83 8.75
N ALA A 2 -2.39 8.43 9.84
CA ALA A 2 -1.36 9.47 9.76
C ALA A 2 -0.08 9.04 9.01
N GLN A 3 0.36 7.80 9.20
CA GLN A 3 1.51 7.22 8.50
C GLN A 3 1.27 6.99 7.00
N ASP A 4 0.02 6.68 6.62
CA ASP A 4 -0.38 6.44 5.22
C ASP A 4 -0.60 7.77 4.46
N ILE A 5 -0.99 8.84 5.18
CA ILE A 5 -1.01 10.22 4.67
C ILE A 5 0.43 10.74 4.51
N HIS A 6 1.30 10.48 5.49
CA HIS A 6 2.70 10.87 5.45
C HIS A 6 3.48 10.13 4.34
N GLU A 7 3.26 8.82 4.19
CA GLU A 7 3.85 8.04 3.08
C GLU A 7 3.38 8.55 1.72
N ARG A 8 2.09 8.88 1.55
CA ARG A 8 1.57 9.41 0.26
C ARG A 8 2.07 10.83 -0.05
N ALA A 9 2.21 11.67 0.97
CA ALA A 9 2.82 12.99 0.83
C ALA A 9 4.31 12.87 0.47
N SER A 10 5.02 11.92 1.09
CA SER A 10 6.45 11.68 0.86
C SER A 10 6.74 10.93 -0.44
N SER A 11 5.83 10.08 -0.92
CA SER A 11 6.01 9.29 -2.15
C SER A 11 5.76 10.09 -3.42
N SER A 12 5.22 11.31 -3.31
CA SER A 12 5.05 12.23 -4.45
C SER A 12 6.38 12.93 -4.79
N HIS A 13 7.41 12.14 -5.06
CA HIS A 13 8.67 12.61 -5.63
C HIS A 13 8.52 12.80 -7.15
N ILE A 14 7.43 13.43 -7.58
CA ILE A 14 7.10 13.70 -8.98
C ILE A 14 7.11 15.21 -9.15
N GLN A 15 8.24 15.71 -9.64
CA GLN A 15 8.36 16.90 -10.51
C GLN A 15 7.65 18.20 -10.05
N TYR A 16 7.48 18.43 -8.75
CA TYR A 16 6.91 19.69 -8.25
C TYR A 16 7.74 20.91 -8.71
N GLN A 17 9.06 20.74 -8.84
CA GLN A 17 9.96 21.77 -9.37
C GLN A 17 9.73 22.03 -10.87
N THR A 18 9.63 20.97 -11.69
CA THR A 18 9.39 21.06 -13.13
C THR A 18 8.01 21.63 -13.47
N LEU A 19 6.98 21.22 -12.72
CA LEU A 19 5.61 21.77 -12.81
C LEU A 19 5.56 23.24 -12.37
N ARG A 20 6.27 23.61 -11.30
CA ARG A 20 6.36 25.00 -10.83
C ARG A 20 7.04 25.91 -11.85
N ASP A 21 8.06 25.44 -12.55
CA ASP A 21 8.81 26.27 -13.50
C ASP A 21 8.02 26.49 -14.81
N GLN A 22 7.21 25.53 -15.25
CA GLN A 22 6.36 25.66 -16.45
C GLN A 22 4.99 26.31 -16.17
N PHE A 23 4.38 26.06 -15.00
CA PHE A 23 3.06 26.59 -14.64
C PHE A 23 3.11 27.74 -13.64
N ARG A 24 4.28 28.40 -13.46
CA ARG A 24 4.48 29.52 -12.52
C ARG A 24 3.44 30.63 -12.64
N TYR A 25 2.90 30.84 -13.85
CA TYR A 25 1.91 31.86 -14.18
C TYR A 25 0.51 31.30 -14.47
N SER A 26 0.26 30.02 -14.19
CA SER A 26 -1.05 29.40 -14.39
C SER A 26 -1.87 29.39 -13.10
N ASP A 27 -3.13 29.83 -13.20
CA ASP A 27 -4.15 29.82 -12.13
C ASP A 27 -4.32 28.42 -11.50
N VAL A 28 -3.97 27.35 -12.22
CA VAL A 28 -4.09 25.97 -11.73
C VAL A 28 -3.22 25.70 -10.51
N MET A 29 -1.96 26.16 -10.48
CA MET A 29 -1.07 25.93 -9.33
C MET A 29 -1.56 26.64 -8.06
N PHE A 30 -2.08 27.85 -8.22
CA PHE A 30 -2.67 28.59 -7.11
C PHE A 30 -3.89 27.88 -6.53
N ARG A 31 -4.73 27.27 -7.38
CA ARG A 31 -5.89 26.49 -6.94
C ARG A 31 -5.49 25.20 -6.22
N PHE A 32 -4.47 24.49 -6.69
CA PHE A 32 -3.90 23.34 -5.97
C PHE A 32 -3.33 23.74 -4.60
N GLN A 33 -2.57 24.84 -4.53
CA GLN A 33 -2.06 25.37 -3.26
C GLN A 33 -3.20 25.73 -2.30
N ARG A 34 -4.25 26.39 -2.79
CA ARG A 34 -5.42 26.73 -1.99
C ARG A 34 -6.12 25.47 -1.47
N MET A 35 -6.27 24.44 -2.30
CA MET A 35 -6.87 23.17 -1.88
C MET A 35 -6.06 22.50 -0.76
N LEU A 36 -4.74 22.39 -0.93
CA LEU A 36 -3.83 21.85 0.09
C LEU A 36 -3.92 22.63 1.40
N SER A 37 -4.00 23.96 1.32
CA SER A 37 -4.11 24.82 2.51
C SER A 37 -5.43 24.61 3.25
N MET A 38 -6.54 24.45 2.53
CA MET A 38 -7.85 24.16 3.14
C MET A 38 -7.83 22.77 3.81
N GLN A 39 -7.25 21.75 3.17
CA GLN A 39 -7.12 20.42 3.78
C GLN A 39 -6.24 20.43 5.03
N ALA A 40 -5.14 21.20 5.02
CA ALA A 40 -4.30 21.35 6.20
C ALA A 40 -5.06 21.99 7.37
N GLN A 41 -5.87 23.01 7.11
CA GLN A 41 -6.73 23.63 8.11
C GLN A 41 -7.81 22.65 8.62
N ALA A 42 -8.39 21.84 7.74
CA ALA A 42 -9.33 20.79 8.12
C ALA A 42 -8.69 19.76 9.05
N CYS A 43 -7.46 19.31 8.77
CA CYS A 43 -6.72 18.42 9.66
C CYS A 43 -6.43 19.06 11.02
N GLN A 44 -6.10 20.36 11.07
CA GLN A 44 -5.91 21.07 12.34
C GLN A 44 -7.23 21.19 13.14
N LYS A 45 -8.33 21.52 12.47
CA LYS A 45 -9.68 21.56 13.08
C LYS A 45 -10.05 20.19 13.63
N LEU A 46 -9.81 19.11 12.88
CA LEU A 46 -10.01 17.75 13.33
C LEU A 46 -9.16 17.42 14.56
N SER A 47 -7.88 17.77 14.55
CA SER A 47 -7.00 17.56 15.71
C SER A 47 -7.53 18.28 16.96
N ARG A 48 -8.00 19.53 16.80
CA ARG A 48 -8.60 20.30 17.88
C ARG A 48 -9.91 19.68 18.37
N ALA A 49 -10.76 19.22 17.45
CA ALA A 49 -12.02 18.55 17.76
C ALA A 49 -11.78 17.26 18.56
N ILE A 50 -10.74 16.48 18.21
CA ILE A 50 -10.31 15.30 18.96
C ILE A 50 -9.85 15.68 20.37
N LEU A 51 -9.04 16.73 20.52
CA LEU A 51 -8.54 17.18 21.83
C LEU A 51 -9.67 17.70 22.73
N LEU A 52 -10.63 18.43 22.16
CA LEU A 52 -11.77 19.01 22.88
C LEU A 52 -12.96 18.05 23.00
N ARG A 53 -12.88 16.86 22.40
CA ARG A 53 -13.98 15.88 22.30
C ARG A 53 -15.25 16.46 21.68
N GLU A 54 -15.07 17.38 20.73
CA GLU A 54 -16.16 18.00 19.98
C GLU A 54 -16.36 17.29 18.64
N PRO A 55 -17.59 17.29 18.08
CA PRO A 55 -17.83 16.75 16.76
C PRO A 55 -17.10 17.61 15.71
N TYR A 56 -16.35 16.96 14.83
CA TYR A 56 -15.74 17.58 13.67
C TYR A 56 -16.79 17.77 12.57
N GLN A 57 -16.97 19.01 12.12
CA GLN A 57 -17.82 19.35 10.98
C GLN A 57 -16.96 19.56 9.74
N HIS A 58 -17.26 18.84 8.67
CA HIS A 58 -16.55 18.98 7.41
C HIS A 58 -17.07 20.19 6.64
N ASP A 59 -16.17 20.89 5.95
CA ASP A 59 -16.51 22.15 5.30
C ASP A 59 -17.11 21.92 3.90
N ALA A 60 -18.39 22.27 3.69
CA ALA A 60 -19.04 22.15 2.38
C ALA A 60 -18.39 23.01 1.27
N HIS A 61 -17.47 23.91 1.61
CA HIS A 61 -16.70 24.68 0.61
C HIS A 61 -15.72 23.81 -0.22
N PHE A 62 -15.40 22.60 0.22
CA PHE A 62 -14.52 21.68 -0.52
C PHE A 62 -15.10 21.29 -1.90
N GLU A 63 -16.39 21.00 -1.99
CA GLU A 63 -17.05 20.66 -3.27
C GLU A 63 -16.89 21.78 -4.31
N ARG A 64 -17.17 23.02 -3.91
CA ARG A 64 -17.00 24.20 -4.77
C ARG A 64 -15.54 24.39 -5.19
N ALA A 65 -14.60 24.17 -4.28
CA ALA A 65 -13.19 24.27 -4.59
C ALA A 65 -12.71 23.20 -5.57
N PHE A 66 -13.21 21.97 -5.47
CA PHE A 66 -12.92 20.90 -6.44
C PHE A 66 -13.50 21.22 -7.82
N MET A 67 -14.76 21.65 -7.91
CA MET A 67 -15.36 22.07 -9.19
C MET A 67 -14.54 23.15 -9.90
N HIS A 68 -14.05 24.12 -9.14
CA HIS A 68 -13.21 25.18 -9.68
C HIS A 68 -11.81 24.70 -10.11
N LEU A 69 -11.28 23.68 -9.45
CA LEU A 69 -10.00 23.06 -9.79
C LEU A 69 -10.13 22.19 -11.06
N ASP A 70 -11.23 21.45 -11.20
CA ASP A 70 -11.59 20.72 -12.42
C ASP A 70 -11.71 21.65 -13.63
N ALA A 71 -12.46 22.75 -13.48
CA ALA A 71 -12.63 23.74 -14.54
C ALA A 71 -11.31 24.46 -14.92
N ALA A 72 -10.33 24.49 -14.01
CA ALA A 72 -9.02 25.05 -14.29
C ALA A 72 -8.11 24.03 -15.00
N LEU A 73 -8.24 22.73 -14.66
CA LEU A 73 -7.55 21.65 -15.35
C LEU A 73 -8.02 21.49 -16.80
N GLU A 74 -9.32 21.63 -17.06
CA GLU A 74 -9.87 21.59 -18.42
C GLU A 74 -9.37 22.75 -19.28
N ARG A 75 -9.16 23.93 -18.67
CA ARG A 75 -8.53 25.09 -19.35
C ARG A 75 -7.07 24.84 -19.70
N VAL A 76 -6.32 24.17 -18.83
CA VAL A 76 -4.92 23.77 -19.12
C VAL A 76 -4.86 22.71 -20.22
N ARG A 77 -5.81 21.77 -20.23
CA ARG A 77 -5.96 20.79 -21.31
C ARG A 77 -6.26 21.46 -22.65
N ALA A 78 -7.19 22.42 -22.68
CA ALA A 78 -7.50 23.20 -23.88
C ALA A 78 -6.33 24.10 -24.33
N GLY A 79 -5.44 24.48 -23.41
CA GLY A 79 -4.23 25.25 -23.69
C GLY A 79 -3.06 24.45 -24.29
N GLY A 80 -3.23 23.17 -24.59
CA GLY A 80 -2.22 22.34 -25.26
C GLY A 80 -1.12 21.80 -24.35
N ALA A 81 -1.39 21.63 -23.05
CA ALA A 81 -0.47 20.96 -22.13
C ALA A 81 -0.20 19.51 -22.55
N SER A 82 1.00 18.99 -22.23
CA SER A 82 1.37 17.62 -22.59
C SER A 82 0.59 16.58 -21.78
N ASP A 83 0.38 15.40 -22.36
CA ASP A 83 -0.34 14.30 -21.68
C ASP A 83 0.33 13.89 -20.37
N GLU A 84 1.66 13.96 -20.28
CA GLU A 84 2.41 13.67 -19.05
C GLU A 84 2.09 14.67 -17.93
N GLN A 85 2.00 15.96 -18.25
CA GLN A 85 1.64 17.02 -17.29
C GLN A 85 0.18 16.87 -16.83
N LEU A 86 -0.73 16.60 -17.76
CA LEU A 86 -2.15 16.40 -17.44
C LEU A 86 -2.35 15.17 -16.54
N ASN A 87 -1.61 14.09 -16.79
CA ASN A 87 -1.62 12.90 -15.94
C ASN A 87 -1.08 13.22 -14.53
N ALA A 88 0.03 13.95 -14.41
CA ALA A 88 0.58 14.36 -13.12
C ALA A 88 -0.40 15.21 -12.29
N LEU A 89 -1.05 16.19 -12.93
CA LEU A 89 -2.09 17.01 -12.28
C LEU A 89 -3.33 16.20 -11.92
N GLY A 90 -3.73 15.24 -12.76
CA GLY A 90 -4.82 14.31 -12.49
C GLY A 90 -4.53 13.41 -11.29
N TYR A 91 -3.30 12.90 -11.15
CA TYR A 91 -2.89 12.14 -9.97
C TYR A 91 -2.95 12.99 -8.69
N LEU A 92 -2.49 14.24 -8.75
CA LEU A 92 -2.56 15.16 -7.62
C LEU A 92 -4.02 15.44 -7.21
N LEU A 93 -4.89 15.72 -8.18
CA LEU A 93 -6.32 15.95 -7.95
C LEU A 93 -7.00 14.74 -7.30
N ASN A 94 -6.73 13.53 -7.80
CA ASN A 94 -7.28 12.31 -7.24
C ASN A 94 -6.79 12.05 -5.81
N ASN A 95 -5.53 12.37 -5.52
CA ASN A 95 -4.99 12.30 -4.16
C ASN A 95 -5.74 13.24 -3.21
N LEU A 96 -5.96 14.50 -3.62
CA LEU A 96 -6.69 15.48 -2.83
C LEU A 96 -8.14 15.04 -2.57
N ARG A 97 -8.85 14.50 -3.57
CA ARG A 97 -10.20 13.97 -3.38
C ARG A 97 -10.24 12.79 -2.41
N ALA A 98 -9.24 11.91 -2.45
CA ALA A 98 -9.16 10.79 -1.52
C ALA A 98 -8.98 11.25 -0.07
N ILE A 99 -8.17 12.29 0.17
CA ILE A 99 -8.00 12.90 1.50
C ILE A 99 -9.32 13.54 1.96
N ASP A 100 -10.00 14.25 1.06
CA ASP A 100 -11.29 14.89 1.35
C ASP A 100 -12.38 13.89 1.76
N ALA A 101 -12.52 12.80 1.00
CA ALA A 101 -13.46 11.72 1.31
C ALA A 101 -13.18 11.08 2.69
N GLN A 102 -11.90 10.93 3.07
CA GLN A 102 -11.54 10.44 4.40
C GLN A 102 -11.98 11.42 5.50
N LEU A 103 -11.78 12.73 5.29
CA LEU A 103 -12.21 13.77 6.24
C LEU A 103 -13.74 13.82 6.38
N ALA A 104 -14.49 13.68 5.28
CA ALA A 104 -15.95 13.63 5.29
C ALA A 104 -16.49 12.35 5.96
N THR A 105 -15.81 11.22 5.77
CA THR A 105 -16.19 9.95 6.43
C THR A 105 -16.10 10.08 7.95
N ILE A 106 -15.12 10.81 8.49
CA ILE A 106 -14.97 11.03 9.95
C ILE A 106 -16.19 11.74 10.54
N GLU A 107 -16.74 12.74 9.84
CA GLU A 107 -17.97 13.43 10.25
C GLU A 107 -19.18 12.47 10.26
N SER A 108 -19.33 11.62 9.23
CA SER A 108 -20.42 10.63 9.17
C SER A 108 -20.35 9.57 10.28
N VAL A 109 -19.14 9.16 10.68
CA VAL A 109 -18.94 8.19 11.77
C VAL A 109 -19.30 8.80 13.12
N GLN A 110 -19.00 10.07 13.34
CA GLN A 110 -19.33 10.77 14.59
C GLN A 110 -20.83 11.08 14.71
N THR A 111 -21.51 11.41 13.60
CA THR A 111 -22.96 11.69 13.61
C THR A 111 -23.82 10.42 13.75
N THR A 112 -23.30 9.26 13.37
CA THR A 112 -23.99 7.96 13.49
C THR A 112 -23.75 7.28 14.85
N ALA A 113 -22.80 7.78 15.66
CA ALA A 113 -22.54 7.25 16.99
C ALA A 113 -23.60 7.78 17.99
N PRO A 114 -24.34 6.92 18.72
CA PRO A 114 -25.36 7.39 19.65
C PRO A 114 -24.74 8.24 20.77
N ALA A 115 -25.24 9.46 20.92
CA ALA A 115 -24.87 10.41 21.96
C ALA A 115 -25.22 9.85 23.35
N GLY A 116 -24.27 9.15 23.99
CA GLY A 116 -24.49 8.58 25.32
C GLY A 116 -23.54 7.47 25.77
N SER A 117 -22.66 6.95 24.90
CA SER A 117 -21.64 5.98 25.32
C SER A 117 -20.38 6.68 25.85
N ASN A 118 -20.34 6.96 27.15
CA ASN A 118 -19.14 7.36 27.89
C ASN A 118 -18.15 6.19 28.04
N THR A 119 -17.73 5.58 26.93
CA THR A 119 -16.92 4.34 26.97
C THR A 119 -15.80 4.27 25.96
N GLU A 120 -15.21 5.36 25.46
CA GLU A 120 -14.09 5.23 24.50
C GLU A 120 -12.92 6.19 24.80
N THR A 121 -12.50 6.22 26.07
CA THR A 121 -11.13 6.56 26.46
C THR A 121 -10.44 5.35 27.09
N LEU A 122 -10.60 4.18 26.49
CA LEU A 122 -9.75 3.04 26.76
C LEU A 122 -9.05 2.70 25.45
N LEU A 123 -7.73 2.90 25.48
CA LEU A 123 -6.72 2.24 24.66
C LEU A 123 -7.30 0.95 24.08
N ALA A 124 -7.23 0.79 22.75
CA ALA A 124 -7.57 -0.43 22.00
C ALA A 124 -7.59 -1.68 22.89
N ASP A 125 -8.75 -1.93 23.51
CA ASP A 125 -8.92 -3.09 24.35
C ASP A 125 -9.23 -4.21 23.38
N ASP A 126 -8.21 -5.03 23.13
CA ASP A 126 -8.21 -6.24 22.31
C ASP A 126 -9.04 -7.35 22.99
N ARG A 127 -10.18 -6.97 23.60
CA ARG A 127 -11.09 -7.86 24.29
C ARG A 127 -12.35 -8.04 23.46
N LEU A 128 -12.43 -9.23 22.88
CA LEU A 128 -13.53 -9.80 22.11
C LEU A 128 -14.87 -9.68 22.87
N GLY A 129 -15.54 -8.56 22.73
CA GLY A 129 -16.90 -8.36 23.22
C GLY A 129 -17.90 -9.05 22.29
N GLY A 130 -18.11 -10.35 22.47
CA GLY A 130 -19.27 -11.08 21.93
C GLY A 130 -19.24 -11.46 20.43
N LEU A 131 -19.67 -12.69 20.14
CA LEU A 131 -19.81 -13.22 18.77
C LEU A 131 -20.73 -12.36 17.88
N SER A 132 -21.67 -11.64 18.48
CA SER A 132 -22.59 -10.74 17.78
C SER A 132 -21.89 -9.51 17.21
N ASP A 133 -20.92 -8.93 17.91
CA ASP A 133 -20.18 -7.75 17.46
C ASP A 133 -19.16 -8.12 16.38
N ILE A 134 -18.59 -9.32 16.48
CA ILE A 134 -17.77 -9.93 15.41
C ILE A 134 -18.63 -10.15 14.16
N TRP A 135 -19.84 -10.70 14.31
CA TRP A 135 -20.77 -10.94 13.21
C TRP A 135 -21.23 -9.64 12.54
N LEU A 136 -21.50 -8.59 13.32
CA LEU A 136 -21.95 -7.29 12.81
C LEU A 136 -20.80 -6.55 12.09
N ARG A 137 -19.57 -6.66 12.60
CA ARG A 137 -18.36 -6.16 11.91
C ARG A 137 -18.04 -6.97 10.66
N LEU A 138 -18.26 -8.29 10.67
CA LEU A 138 -18.11 -9.15 9.51
C LEU A 138 -19.15 -8.82 8.43
N GLN A 139 -20.42 -8.64 8.80
CA GLN A 139 -21.48 -8.22 7.87
C GLN A 139 -21.23 -6.84 7.27
N ARG A 140 -20.74 -5.86 8.05
CA ARG A 140 -20.36 -4.54 7.52
C ARG A 140 -19.16 -4.60 6.56
N ASN A 141 -18.24 -5.55 6.76
CA ASN A 141 -17.09 -5.81 5.87
C ASN A 141 -17.38 -6.77 4.71
N MET A 142 -18.53 -7.44 4.70
CA MET A 142 -19.05 -8.26 3.59
C MET A 142 -19.89 -7.43 2.60
N SER A 143 -19.67 -6.13 2.54
CA SER A 143 -20.20 -5.30 1.46
C SER A 143 -19.21 -5.32 0.28
N PRO A 144 -19.68 -5.44 -0.98
CA PRO A 144 -18.83 -5.46 -2.18
C PRO A 144 -18.02 -4.17 -2.41
N GLU A 145 -18.26 -3.13 -1.61
CA GLU A 145 -17.49 -1.87 -1.58
C GLU A 145 -16.21 -1.96 -0.73
N SER A 146 -16.07 -2.97 0.16
CA SER A 146 -14.90 -3.11 1.01
C SER A 146 -13.68 -3.60 0.23
N ALA A 147 -12.57 -2.85 0.31
CA ALA A 147 -11.29 -3.20 -0.29
C ALA A 147 -10.75 -4.55 0.20
N LEU A 148 -11.08 -4.96 1.43
CA LEU A 148 -10.68 -6.24 2.02
C LEU A 148 -11.43 -7.41 1.39
N PHE A 149 -12.75 -7.29 1.16
CA PHE A 149 -13.54 -8.33 0.51
C PHE A 149 -13.09 -8.56 -0.93
N ARG A 150 -12.91 -7.48 -1.70
CA ARG A 150 -12.37 -7.54 -3.07
C ARG A 150 -10.97 -8.16 -3.11
N HIS A 151 -10.12 -7.84 -2.15
CA HIS A 151 -8.79 -8.45 -2.03
C HIS A 151 -8.89 -9.95 -1.74
N ALA A 152 -9.72 -10.37 -0.79
CA ALA A 152 -9.91 -11.77 -0.43
C ALA A 152 -10.44 -12.60 -1.61
N VAL A 153 -11.44 -12.10 -2.33
CA VAL A 153 -11.99 -12.77 -3.53
C VAL A 153 -10.92 -12.88 -4.62
N ARG A 154 -10.21 -11.78 -4.91
CA ARG A 154 -9.12 -11.78 -5.91
C ARG A 154 -8.01 -12.75 -5.51
N MET A 155 -7.64 -12.81 -4.24
CA MET A 155 -6.64 -13.74 -3.71
C MET A 155 -7.08 -15.19 -3.88
N SER A 156 -8.33 -15.50 -3.53
CA SER A 156 -8.90 -16.83 -3.70
C SER A 156 -8.89 -17.26 -5.17
N LEU A 157 -9.29 -16.36 -6.08
CA LEU A 157 -9.26 -16.62 -7.53
C LEU A 157 -7.84 -16.85 -8.06
N VAL A 158 -6.86 -16.01 -7.66
CA VAL A 158 -5.46 -16.14 -8.07
C VAL A 158 -4.86 -17.47 -7.58
N LEU A 159 -5.10 -17.82 -6.31
CA LEU A 159 -4.62 -19.08 -5.74
C LEU A 159 -5.29 -20.29 -6.39
N CYS A 160 -6.60 -20.22 -6.64
CA CYS A 160 -7.34 -21.29 -7.31
C CYS A 160 -6.84 -21.51 -8.75
N ALA A 161 -6.69 -20.43 -9.52
CA ALA A 161 -6.13 -20.49 -10.87
C ALA A 161 -4.69 -21.00 -10.87
N GLY A 162 -3.85 -20.54 -9.93
CA GLY A 162 -2.48 -21.02 -9.76
C GLY A 162 -2.44 -22.50 -9.41
N TYR A 163 -3.33 -22.97 -8.52
CA TYR A 163 -3.42 -24.37 -8.14
C TYR A 163 -3.89 -25.26 -9.30
N ALA A 164 -4.92 -24.84 -10.03
CA ALA A 164 -5.37 -25.53 -11.24
C ALA A 164 -4.23 -25.63 -12.27
N PHE A 165 -3.48 -24.55 -12.48
CA PHE A 165 -2.32 -24.55 -13.37
C PHE A 165 -1.23 -25.54 -12.94
N ILE A 166 -0.95 -25.64 -11.64
CA ILE A 166 0.00 -26.63 -11.10
C ILE A 166 -0.48 -28.06 -11.40
N GLN A 167 -1.77 -28.34 -11.20
CA GLN A 167 -2.35 -29.66 -11.47
C GLN A 167 -2.32 -30.02 -12.95
N PHE A 168 -2.55 -29.06 -13.85
CA PHE A 168 -2.45 -29.28 -15.30
C PHE A 168 -1.01 -29.51 -15.77
N THR A 169 -0.05 -28.82 -15.18
CA THR A 169 1.36 -28.86 -15.62
C THR A 169 2.20 -29.92 -14.93
N GLY A 170 1.75 -30.44 -13.78
CA GLY A 170 2.47 -31.45 -13.01
C GLY A 170 3.83 -30.96 -12.47
N LEU A 171 4.01 -29.64 -12.32
CA LEU A 171 5.28 -29.06 -11.90
C LEU A 171 5.66 -29.52 -10.48
N GLN A 172 6.81 -30.18 -10.34
CA GLN A 172 7.29 -30.70 -9.05
C GLN A 172 7.45 -29.61 -7.97
N HIS A 173 7.78 -28.39 -8.38
CA HIS A 173 7.98 -27.23 -7.50
C HIS A 173 6.85 -26.19 -7.58
N GLY A 174 5.66 -26.60 -8.05
CA GLY A 174 4.52 -25.71 -8.29
C GLY A 174 4.06 -24.91 -7.06
N TYR A 175 4.27 -25.42 -5.84
CA TYR A 175 3.91 -24.72 -4.60
C TYR A 175 4.54 -23.32 -4.47
N TRP A 176 5.69 -23.07 -5.11
CA TRP A 176 6.32 -21.75 -5.16
C TRP A 176 5.46 -20.69 -5.84
N ILE A 177 4.65 -21.08 -6.82
CA ILE A 177 3.73 -20.16 -7.53
C ILE A 177 2.68 -19.64 -6.54
N LEU A 178 2.14 -20.52 -5.69
CA LEU A 178 1.16 -20.13 -4.67
C LEU A 178 1.78 -19.25 -3.59
N LEU A 179 2.95 -19.64 -3.09
CA LEU A 179 3.66 -18.92 -2.03
C LEU A 179 4.11 -17.52 -2.49
N THR A 180 4.63 -17.39 -3.71
CA THR A 180 4.99 -16.08 -4.28
C THR A 180 3.76 -15.22 -4.55
N SER A 181 2.68 -15.81 -5.06
CA SER A 181 1.41 -15.11 -5.25
C SER A 181 0.87 -14.55 -3.94
N LEU A 182 0.95 -15.33 -2.84
CA LEU A 182 0.54 -14.90 -1.51
C LEU A 182 1.35 -13.71 -0.99
N PHE A 183 2.68 -13.72 -1.17
CA PHE A 183 3.55 -12.64 -0.68
C PHE A 183 3.50 -11.37 -1.51
N VAL A 184 3.32 -11.50 -2.83
CA VAL A 184 3.31 -10.37 -3.75
C VAL A 184 1.97 -9.65 -3.74
N CYS A 185 0.87 -10.39 -3.65
CA CYS A 185 -0.45 -9.78 -3.72
C CYS A 185 -0.72 -8.90 -2.50
N GLN A 186 -1.05 -7.64 -2.79
CA GLN A 186 -1.42 -6.63 -1.82
C GLN A 186 -2.80 -6.08 -2.14
N PRO A 187 -3.56 -5.53 -1.17
CA PRO A 187 -4.88 -4.94 -1.41
C PRO A 187 -4.89 -3.96 -2.59
N ASN A 188 -3.84 -3.13 -2.69
CA ASN A 188 -3.65 -2.16 -3.75
C ASN A 188 -2.89 -2.75 -4.96
N TYR A 189 -3.40 -2.53 -6.17
CA TYR A 189 -2.76 -3.04 -7.41
C TYR A 189 -1.36 -2.46 -7.63
N SER A 190 -1.16 -1.16 -7.36
CA SER A 190 0.15 -0.51 -7.46
C SER A 190 1.16 -1.12 -6.48
N ALA A 191 0.73 -1.44 -5.26
CA ALA A 191 1.55 -2.12 -4.27
C ALA A 191 1.89 -3.56 -4.69
N THR A 192 0.94 -4.29 -5.29
CA THR A 192 1.19 -5.62 -5.88
C THR A 192 2.24 -5.55 -6.99
N ARG A 193 2.13 -4.59 -7.91
CA ARG A 193 3.11 -4.41 -9.00
C ARG A 193 4.50 -4.07 -8.47
N HIS A 194 4.57 -3.20 -7.46
CA HIS A 194 5.84 -2.84 -6.83
C HIS A 194 6.48 -4.04 -6.12
N ARG A 195 5.70 -4.81 -5.34
CA ARG A 195 6.20 -6.05 -4.70
C ARG A 195 6.60 -7.10 -5.71
N LEU A 196 5.90 -7.21 -6.84
CA LEU A 196 6.27 -8.12 -7.92
C LEU A 196 7.63 -7.72 -8.51
N ALA A 197 7.85 -6.44 -8.80
CA ALA A 197 9.13 -5.94 -9.31
C ALA A 197 10.27 -6.19 -8.32
N LEU A 198 10.07 -5.88 -7.03
CA LEU A 198 11.04 -6.17 -5.98
C LEU A 198 11.30 -7.68 -5.83
N ARG A 199 10.26 -8.52 -6.02
CA ARG A 199 10.41 -9.97 -5.98
C ARG A 199 11.32 -10.44 -7.11
N ILE A 200 11.08 -9.98 -8.33
CA ILE A 200 11.88 -10.33 -9.51
C ILE A 200 13.33 -9.89 -9.31
N ILE A 201 13.56 -8.62 -8.97
CA ILE A 201 14.91 -8.07 -8.76
C ILE A 201 15.63 -8.83 -7.64
N GLY A 202 14.96 -9.03 -6.49
CA GLY A 202 15.53 -9.75 -5.35
C GLY A 202 15.88 -11.20 -5.70
N THR A 203 15.04 -11.90 -6.46
CA THR A 203 15.33 -13.27 -6.90
C THR A 203 16.52 -13.33 -7.86
N LEU A 204 16.62 -12.41 -8.81
CA LEU A 204 17.74 -12.36 -9.76
C LEU A 204 19.07 -12.09 -9.06
N VAL A 205 19.08 -11.11 -8.15
CA VAL A 205 20.26 -10.78 -7.35
C VAL A 205 20.64 -11.94 -6.42
N GLY A 206 19.64 -12.56 -5.78
CA GLY A 206 19.85 -13.70 -4.90
C GLY A 206 20.43 -14.92 -5.63
N VAL A 207 19.96 -15.22 -6.85
CA VAL A 207 20.54 -16.27 -7.69
C VAL A 207 21.94 -15.91 -8.16
N ALA A 208 22.15 -14.67 -8.62
CA ALA A 208 23.44 -14.19 -9.10
C ALA A 208 24.54 -14.25 -8.02
N ILE A 209 24.19 -14.07 -6.75
CA ILE A 209 25.12 -14.18 -5.62
C ILE A 209 25.16 -15.60 -5.06
N GLY A 210 24.01 -16.28 -4.99
CA GLY A 210 23.90 -17.64 -4.48
C GLY A 210 24.73 -18.64 -5.28
N LEU A 211 24.75 -18.52 -6.61
CA LEU A 211 25.52 -19.41 -7.49
C LEU A 211 27.05 -19.36 -7.19
N PRO A 212 27.73 -18.20 -7.17
CA PRO A 212 29.12 -18.11 -6.75
C PRO A 212 29.37 -18.63 -5.33
N VAL A 213 28.46 -18.33 -4.38
CA VAL A 213 28.60 -18.77 -2.99
C VAL A 213 28.58 -20.31 -2.89
N LEU A 214 27.71 -20.96 -3.66
CA LEU A 214 27.65 -22.42 -3.75
C LEU A 214 28.93 -23.03 -4.33
N LEU A 215 29.52 -22.39 -5.35
CA LEU A 215 30.76 -22.85 -5.98
C LEU A 215 32.00 -22.64 -5.09
N LEU A 216 32.04 -21.55 -4.32
CA LEU A 216 33.18 -21.19 -3.47
C LEU A 216 33.15 -21.86 -2.10
N VAL A 217 31.97 -22.29 -1.61
CA VAL A 217 31.80 -22.91 -0.29
C VAL A 217 31.13 -24.29 -0.43
N PRO A 218 31.88 -25.32 -0.84
CA PRO A 218 31.39 -26.69 -0.94
C PRO A 218 31.29 -27.41 0.42
N SER A 219 31.79 -26.81 1.52
CA SER A 219 31.76 -27.41 2.84
C SER A 219 30.36 -27.35 3.47
N VAL A 220 29.85 -28.47 3.96
CA VAL A 220 28.54 -28.57 4.63
C VAL A 220 28.44 -27.64 5.85
N GLU A 221 29.50 -27.54 6.64
CA GLU A 221 29.56 -26.64 7.81
C GLU A 221 29.42 -25.16 7.42
N GLY A 222 30.10 -24.74 6.34
CA GLY A 222 29.98 -23.39 5.79
C GLY A 222 28.59 -23.09 5.25
N GLN A 223 27.95 -24.07 4.60
CA GLN A 223 26.58 -23.92 4.11
C GLN A 223 25.56 -23.82 5.25
N LEU A 224 25.70 -24.62 6.31
CA LEU A 224 24.85 -24.53 7.51
C LEU A 224 24.94 -23.14 8.16
N LEU A 225 26.16 -22.60 8.30
CA LEU A 225 26.37 -21.26 8.85
C LEU A 225 25.72 -20.19 7.96
N LEU A 226 25.88 -20.30 6.64
CA LEU A 226 25.24 -19.39 5.68
C LEU A 226 23.71 -19.51 5.69
N ILE A 227 23.14 -20.71 5.86
CA ILE A 227 21.69 -20.92 6.02
C ILE A 227 21.18 -20.18 7.26
N VAL A 228 21.85 -20.34 8.41
CA VAL A 228 21.47 -19.62 9.63
C VAL A 228 21.58 -18.11 9.43
N LEU A 229 22.69 -17.64 8.86
CA LEU A 229 22.92 -16.22 8.61
C LEU A 229 21.86 -15.62 7.67
N THR A 230 21.64 -16.24 6.51
CA THR A 230 20.65 -15.79 5.53
C THR A 230 19.22 -15.87 6.06
N GLY A 231 18.90 -16.89 6.88
CA GLY A 231 17.63 -16.99 7.58
C GLY A 231 17.40 -15.85 8.57
N VAL A 232 18.41 -15.52 9.40
CA VAL A 232 18.35 -14.39 10.34
C VAL A 232 18.17 -13.07 9.59
N LEU A 233 18.96 -12.86 8.52
CA LEU A 233 18.86 -11.65 7.70
C LEU A 233 17.49 -11.55 7.01
N PHE A 234 16.93 -12.66 6.52
CA PHE A 234 15.57 -12.68 5.99
C PHE A 234 14.56 -12.17 7.03
N PHE A 235 14.56 -12.72 8.24
CA PHE A 235 13.63 -12.30 9.29
C PHE A 235 13.85 -10.85 9.73
N ALA A 236 15.10 -10.38 9.80
CA ALA A 236 15.43 -9.01 10.15
C ALA A 236 14.92 -8.00 9.11
N PHE A 237 15.08 -8.31 7.82
CA PHE A 237 14.73 -7.39 6.74
C PHE A 237 13.29 -7.54 6.21
N ARG A 238 12.55 -8.59 6.60
CA ARG A 238 11.20 -8.89 6.06
C ARG A 238 10.21 -7.73 6.18
N ASN A 239 10.33 -6.92 7.23
CA ASN A 239 9.41 -5.82 7.55
C ASN A 239 9.95 -4.45 7.13
N VAL A 240 11.24 -4.33 6.77
CA VAL A 240 11.90 -3.04 6.49
C VAL A 240 12.18 -2.87 4.99
N GLN A 241 12.74 -3.89 4.33
CA GLN A 241 13.14 -3.81 2.92
C GLN A 241 12.84 -5.14 2.19
N TYR A 242 11.67 -5.20 1.53
CA TYR A 242 11.15 -6.41 0.90
C TYR A 242 12.06 -7.00 -0.20
N ALA A 243 12.84 -6.17 -0.90
CA ALA A 243 13.83 -6.65 -1.88
C ALA A 243 14.96 -7.45 -1.22
N HIS A 244 15.56 -6.93 -0.14
CA HIS A 244 16.60 -7.63 0.60
C HIS A 244 16.07 -8.91 1.23
N ALA A 245 14.86 -8.88 1.79
CA ALA A 245 14.20 -10.09 2.29
C ALA A 245 14.03 -11.14 1.18
N THR A 246 13.60 -10.72 -0.02
CA THR A 246 13.47 -11.65 -1.16
C THR A 246 14.81 -12.26 -1.57
N MET A 247 15.88 -11.46 -1.59
CA MET A 247 17.22 -11.94 -1.91
C MET A 247 17.70 -12.99 -0.88
N PHE A 248 17.54 -12.71 0.42
CA PHE A 248 17.97 -13.64 1.47
C PHE A 248 17.16 -14.94 1.48
N ILE A 249 15.84 -14.90 1.27
CA ILE A 249 15.05 -16.13 1.17
C ILE A 249 15.44 -16.96 -0.06
N THR A 250 15.79 -16.33 -1.19
CA THR A 250 16.30 -17.08 -2.34
C THR A 250 17.65 -17.71 -2.05
N LEU A 251 18.56 -17.02 -1.36
CA LEU A 251 19.87 -17.56 -1.00
C LEU A 251 19.72 -18.75 -0.04
N LEU A 252 18.86 -18.59 0.97
CA LEU A 252 18.52 -19.63 1.93
C LEU A 252 18.01 -20.90 1.24
N VAL A 253 17.05 -20.73 0.32
CA VAL A 253 16.43 -21.84 -0.41
C VAL A 253 17.44 -22.54 -1.32
N LEU A 254 18.28 -21.79 -2.03
CA LEU A 254 19.34 -22.36 -2.87
C LEU A 254 20.33 -23.19 -2.05
N LEU A 255 20.75 -22.68 -0.88
CA LEU A 255 21.62 -23.40 0.04
C LEU A 255 20.94 -24.67 0.58
N CYS A 256 19.65 -24.59 0.95
CA CYS A 256 18.90 -25.75 1.40
C CYS A 256 18.77 -26.82 0.30
N PHE A 257 18.48 -26.44 -0.95
CA PHE A 257 18.41 -27.41 -2.05
C PHE A 257 19.75 -28.08 -2.33
N ASN A 258 20.85 -27.31 -2.30
CA ASN A 258 22.19 -27.88 -2.46
C ASN A 258 22.54 -28.86 -1.34
N LEU A 259 22.17 -28.54 -0.09
CA LEU A 259 22.42 -29.41 1.07
C LEU A 259 21.54 -30.68 1.07
N LEU A 260 20.34 -30.60 0.48
CA LEU A 260 19.45 -31.74 0.23
C LEU A 260 19.90 -32.61 -0.96
N GLY A 261 20.96 -32.23 -1.68
CA GLY A 261 21.47 -32.96 -2.85
C GLY A 261 20.68 -32.70 -4.14
N GLU A 262 19.81 -31.70 -4.16
CA GLU A 262 19.06 -31.26 -5.36
C GLU A 262 19.60 -29.97 -5.99
N GLY A 263 20.66 -29.39 -5.41
CA GLY A 263 21.30 -28.19 -5.95
C GLY A 263 22.37 -28.56 -6.97
N PHE A 264 21.94 -28.70 -8.23
CA PHE A 264 22.70 -29.14 -9.41
C PHE A 264 23.21 -30.58 -9.35
#